data_AF-A0A3B8RGX4-F1
#
_entry.id   AF-A0A3B8RGX4-F1
#
_cell.length_a   1.000
_cell.length_b   1.000
_cell.length_c   1.000
_cell.angle_alpha   90.00
_cell.angle_beta   90.00
_cell.angle_gamma   90.00
#
_symmetry.space_group_name_H-M   'P 1'
#
loop_
_entity.id
_entity.type
_entity.pdbx_description
1 polymer ?
#
loop_
_entity_poly.entity_id
_entity_poly.type
_entity_poly.pdbx_seq_one_letter_code
_entity_poly.pdbx_strand_id
1 'polypeptide(L)'
;MSESTYTPPKVWTWDKGNGGRFANINRPVSGATHEQVLPEGEHPLQLHSLATPNGVKVTVMLEELLELGRPADYDAYLINIGEGQQFGSGFVDINPNSKIPALLDRSTTPGTRVFESGAILLYLAEKFDAFVPKDPSVRAECYSWLMWQMGSAPYLGGGFGHFYAYAPEKWQYPIDRFAMEVKRQLDVLDKTLAERTYLCGDDYTIA
;
A
#
# COMPACT_ATOMS: atom_id res chain seq x y z
N MET A 1 12.08 -33.68 -26.88
CA MET A 1 11.40 -32.52 -27.47
C MET A 1 12.15 -31.30 -26.96
N SER A 2 12.70 -30.48 -27.84
CA SER A 2 13.61 -29.40 -27.46
C SER A 2 12.85 -28.34 -26.65
N GLU A 3 13.04 -28.33 -25.34
CA GLU A 3 12.62 -27.21 -24.49
C GLU A 3 13.47 -26.00 -24.88
N SER A 4 12.92 -25.12 -25.72
CA SER A 4 13.58 -23.86 -26.03
C SER A 4 13.56 -23.00 -24.76
N THR A 5 14.70 -22.87 -24.09
CA THR A 5 14.87 -21.95 -22.96
C THR A 5 14.66 -20.51 -23.44
N TYR A 6 13.83 -19.75 -22.72
CA TYR A 6 13.63 -18.33 -23.00
C TYR A 6 14.96 -17.56 -22.85
N THR A 7 15.31 -16.76 -23.86
CA THR A 7 16.44 -15.84 -23.82
C THR A 7 15.91 -14.41 -23.79
N PRO A 8 16.10 -13.63 -22.71
CA PRO A 8 15.71 -12.22 -22.69
C PRO A 8 16.36 -11.43 -23.83
N PRO A 9 15.64 -10.50 -24.49
CA PRO A 9 16.23 -9.67 -25.53
C PRO A 9 17.23 -8.68 -24.92
N LYS A 10 18.19 -8.20 -25.74
CA LYS A 10 19.18 -7.18 -25.33
C LYS A 10 18.52 -5.90 -24.80
N VAL A 11 17.38 -5.52 -25.38
CA VAL A 11 16.55 -4.39 -24.96
C VAL A 11 15.14 -4.93 -24.77
N TRP A 12 14.60 -4.77 -23.57
CA TRP A 12 13.23 -5.15 -23.28
C TRP A 12 12.25 -4.27 -24.06
N THR A 13 11.22 -4.90 -24.63
CA THR A 13 10.11 -4.23 -25.31
C THR A 13 8.80 -4.65 -24.67
N TRP A 14 7.83 -3.74 -24.64
CA TRP A 14 6.53 -4.02 -24.06
C TRP A 14 5.65 -4.81 -25.03
N ASP A 15 5.40 -6.06 -24.70
CA ASP A 15 4.35 -6.85 -25.34
C ASP A 15 3.00 -6.62 -24.63
N LYS A 16 2.05 -6.04 -25.37
CA LYS A 16 0.78 -5.59 -24.80
C LYS A 16 -0.06 -6.79 -24.36
N GLY A 17 -0.69 -6.70 -23.19
CA GLY A 17 -1.55 -7.76 -22.67
C GLY A 17 -0.85 -8.77 -21.75
N ASN A 18 0.45 -8.61 -21.50
CA ASN A 18 1.19 -9.44 -20.55
C ASN A 18 1.00 -8.93 -19.10
N GLY A 19 0.40 -9.75 -18.22
CA GLY A 19 0.11 -9.36 -16.83
C GLY A 19 -1.06 -10.07 -16.14
N GLY A 20 -1.69 -11.06 -16.79
CA GLY A 20 -2.84 -11.78 -16.22
C GLY A 20 -4.04 -10.86 -16.00
N ARG A 21 -4.70 -10.99 -14.84
CA ARG A 21 -5.89 -10.20 -14.46
C ARG A 21 -5.70 -8.67 -14.59
N PHE A 22 -4.47 -8.18 -14.47
CA PHE A 22 -4.15 -6.73 -14.47
C PHE A 22 -3.50 -6.24 -15.78
N ALA A 23 -3.54 -7.05 -16.83
CA ALA A 23 -2.92 -6.73 -18.12
C ALA A 23 -3.49 -5.47 -18.79
N ASN A 24 -4.74 -5.11 -18.50
CA ASN A 24 -5.39 -3.91 -19.04
C ASN A 24 -4.90 -2.60 -18.39
N ILE A 25 -4.29 -2.67 -17.20
CA ILE A 25 -3.85 -1.49 -16.44
C ILE A 25 -2.32 -1.40 -16.27
N ASN A 26 -1.60 -2.53 -16.29
CA ASN A 26 -0.14 -2.53 -16.14
C ASN A 26 0.55 -1.98 -17.39
N ARG A 27 1.44 -0.99 -17.20
CA ARG A 27 2.14 -0.28 -18.28
C ARG A 27 3.59 0.02 -17.88
N PRO A 28 4.51 0.15 -18.85
CA PRO A 28 5.90 0.53 -18.60
C PRO A 28 6.10 2.04 -18.39
N VAL A 29 5.03 2.85 -18.43
CA VAL A 29 5.06 4.30 -18.29
C VAL A 29 4.03 4.75 -17.26
N SER A 30 4.36 5.81 -16.52
CA SER A 30 3.47 6.46 -15.55
C SER A 30 2.70 7.63 -16.16
N GLY A 31 1.91 8.32 -15.34
CA GLY A 31 1.19 9.52 -15.71
C GLY A 31 -0.28 9.32 -16.03
N ALA A 32 -0.98 10.45 -16.14
CA ALA A 32 -2.40 10.49 -16.39
C ALA A 32 -2.74 9.95 -17.79
N THR A 33 -3.94 9.37 -17.91
CA THR A 33 -4.47 8.83 -19.17
C THR A 33 -5.74 9.52 -19.63
N HIS A 34 -6.41 10.19 -18.71
CA HIS A 34 -7.64 10.92 -18.94
C HIS A 34 -7.76 12.05 -17.92
N GLU A 35 -8.47 13.10 -18.30
CA GLU A 35 -8.82 14.17 -17.38
C GLU A 35 -9.92 13.70 -16.43
N GLN A 36 -9.66 13.80 -15.12
CA GLN A 36 -10.63 13.45 -14.10
C GLN A 36 -10.35 14.29 -12.85
N VAL A 37 -11.28 15.19 -12.52
CA VAL A 37 -11.26 15.91 -11.24
C VAL A 37 -11.72 14.96 -10.15
N LEU A 38 -10.97 14.93 -9.03
CA LEU A 38 -11.36 14.15 -7.87
C LEU A 38 -12.59 14.78 -7.19
N PRO A 39 -13.56 13.97 -6.71
CA PRO A 39 -14.63 14.48 -5.87
C PRO A 39 -14.07 15.03 -4.56
N GLU A 40 -14.79 15.97 -3.97
CA GLU A 40 -14.41 16.65 -2.75
C GLU A 40 -15.65 16.80 -1.86
N GLY A 41 -15.49 16.50 -0.58
CA GLY A 41 -16.54 16.52 0.43
C GLY A 41 -16.28 17.56 1.50
N GLU A 42 -17.04 17.48 2.59
CA GLU A 42 -17.03 18.49 3.65
C GLU A 42 -15.96 18.26 4.71
N HIS A 43 -15.41 17.04 4.80
CA HIS A 43 -14.47 16.69 5.85
C HIS A 43 -13.02 17.15 5.55
N PRO A 44 -12.19 17.40 6.58
CA PRO A 44 -10.82 17.88 6.37
C PRO A 44 -9.91 16.87 5.66
N LEU A 45 -10.14 15.58 5.87
CA LEU A 45 -9.31 14.52 5.28
C LEU A 45 -10.05 13.87 4.11
N GLN A 46 -9.48 13.96 2.90
CA GLN A 46 -10.06 13.38 1.70
C GLN A 46 -9.25 12.13 1.31
N LEU A 47 -9.82 10.94 1.47
CA LEU A 47 -9.18 9.65 1.19
C LEU A 47 -9.66 9.10 -0.16
N HIS A 48 -8.74 8.90 -1.09
CA HIS A 48 -9.00 8.23 -2.37
C HIS A 48 -8.40 6.83 -2.35
N SER A 49 -9.25 5.81 -2.22
CA SER A 49 -8.80 4.46 -1.82
C SER A 49 -9.69 3.33 -2.38
N LEU A 50 -9.30 2.11 -2.05
CA LEU A 50 -10.05 0.87 -2.31
C LEU A 50 -9.80 -0.08 -1.14
N ALA A 51 -10.79 -0.92 -0.79
CA ALA A 51 -10.74 -1.90 0.30
C ALA A 51 -9.77 -3.09 0.03
N THR A 52 -8.52 -2.77 -0.26
CA THR A 52 -7.38 -3.69 -0.28
C THR A 52 -6.65 -3.60 1.05
N PRO A 53 -5.73 -4.53 1.37
CA PRO A 53 -4.93 -4.43 2.60
C PRO A 53 -4.25 -3.07 2.80
N ASN A 54 -3.79 -2.41 1.73
CA ASN A 54 -3.17 -1.09 1.84
C ASN A 54 -4.18 0.02 2.13
N GLY A 55 -5.38 -0.05 1.55
CA GLY A 55 -6.43 0.94 1.80
C GLY A 55 -7.03 0.81 3.19
N VAL A 56 -7.22 -0.43 3.65
CA VAL A 56 -7.78 -0.74 4.98
C VAL A 56 -6.90 -0.19 6.11
N LYS A 57 -5.57 -0.18 5.97
CA LYS A 57 -4.66 0.47 6.94
C LYS A 57 -5.10 1.89 7.28
N VAL A 58 -5.42 2.67 6.25
CA VAL A 58 -5.74 4.09 6.41
C VAL A 58 -7.14 4.28 6.97
N THR A 59 -8.13 3.51 6.50
CA THR A 59 -9.48 3.60 7.07
C THR A 59 -9.50 3.15 8.52
N VAL A 60 -8.81 2.07 8.88
CA VAL A 60 -8.68 1.64 10.28
C VAL A 60 -8.01 2.73 11.11
N MET A 61 -6.91 3.32 10.66
CA MET A 61 -6.27 4.43 11.39
C MET A 61 -7.20 5.61 11.62
N LEU A 62 -8.01 5.98 10.62
CA LEU A 62 -8.96 7.09 10.74
C LEU A 62 -10.07 6.75 11.75
N GLU A 63 -10.64 5.55 11.69
CA GLU A 63 -11.64 5.10 12.66
C GLU A 63 -11.07 5.00 14.09
N GLU A 64 -9.85 4.50 14.25
CA GLU A 64 -9.16 4.45 15.55
C GLU A 64 -8.93 5.86 16.14
N LEU A 65 -8.61 6.84 15.29
CA LEU A 65 -8.50 8.23 15.70
C LEU A 65 -9.85 8.83 16.11
N LEU A 66 -10.92 8.52 15.37
CA LEU A 66 -12.29 8.94 15.71
C LEU A 66 -12.74 8.35 17.06
N GLU A 67 -12.43 7.07 17.31
CA GLU A 67 -12.72 6.39 18.58
C GLU A 67 -11.95 7.05 19.75
N LEU A 68 -10.72 7.51 19.52
CA LEU A 68 -9.96 8.33 20.50
C LEU A 68 -10.49 9.77 20.65
N GLY A 69 -11.58 10.14 19.96
CA GLY A 69 -12.16 11.48 19.99
C GLY A 69 -11.31 12.53 19.28
N ARG A 70 -10.42 12.13 18.36
CA ARG A 70 -9.65 13.07 17.53
C ARG A 70 -10.53 13.60 16.39
N PRO A 71 -10.33 14.85 15.94
CA PRO A 71 -11.08 15.42 14.82
C PRO A 71 -10.52 14.90 13.48
N ALA A 72 -10.67 13.60 13.26
CA ALA A 72 -10.15 12.86 12.11
C ALA A 72 -11.26 12.53 11.09
N ASP A 73 -12.34 13.31 11.07
CA ASP A 73 -13.43 13.14 10.11
C ASP A 73 -12.89 13.14 8.67
N TYR A 74 -13.41 12.24 7.85
CA TYR A 74 -12.89 11.99 6.52
C TYR A 74 -13.98 11.61 5.51
N ASP A 75 -13.76 11.98 4.26
CA ASP A 75 -14.51 11.46 3.11
C ASP A 75 -13.67 10.37 2.43
N ALA A 76 -14.21 9.15 2.28
CA ALA A 76 -13.54 8.07 1.57
C ALA A 76 -14.18 7.79 0.20
N TYR A 77 -13.46 8.14 -0.85
CA TYR A 77 -13.84 7.92 -2.24
C TYR A 77 -13.25 6.64 -2.80
N LEU A 78 -14.12 5.86 -3.44
CA LEU A 78 -13.74 4.65 -4.15
C LEU A 78 -12.92 4.99 -5.40
N ILE A 79 -11.74 4.39 -5.52
CA ILE A 79 -10.91 4.37 -6.71
C ILE A 79 -10.83 2.93 -7.22
N ASN A 80 -11.63 2.62 -8.24
CA ASN A 80 -11.66 1.30 -8.85
C ASN A 80 -10.38 1.09 -9.69
N ILE A 81 -9.39 0.43 -9.09
CA ILE A 81 -8.10 0.19 -9.74
C ILE A 81 -8.18 -0.72 -10.96
N GLY A 82 -9.22 -1.56 -11.06
CA GLY A 82 -9.45 -2.46 -12.20
C GLY A 82 -9.93 -1.75 -13.45
N GLU A 83 -10.51 -0.56 -13.28
CA GLU A 83 -10.99 0.33 -14.35
C GLU A 83 -9.97 1.42 -14.71
N GLY A 84 -8.85 1.51 -13.99
CA GLY A 84 -7.79 2.49 -14.27
C GLY A 84 -8.05 3.89 -13.71
N GLN A 85 -8.97 4.06 -12.74
CA GLN A 85 -9.29 5.35 -12.12
C GLN A 85 -8.07 6.02 -11.44
N GLN A 86 -7.10 5.23 -11.00
CA GLN A 86 -5.82 5.70 -10.46
C GLN A 86 -4.93 6.43 -11.49
N PHE A 87 -5.31 6.43 -12.77
CA PHE A 87 -4.63 7.15 -13.86
C PHE A 87 -5.38 8.40 -14.32
N GLY A 88 -6.42 8.85 -13.60
CA GLY A 88 -7.05 10.15 -13.84
C GLY A 88 -6.14 11.29 -13.39
N SER A 89 -6.18 12.45 -14.07
CA SER A 89 -5.31 13.60 -13.78
C SER A 89 -5.32 14.02 -12.30
N GLY A 90 -6.49 14.15 -11.68
CA GLY A 90 -6.60 14.51 -10.27
C GLY A 90 -6.01 13.46 -9.32
N PHE A 91 -6.12 12.15 -9.62
CA PHE A 91 -5.47 11.12 -8.80
C PHE A 91 -3.94 11.17 -8.93
N VAL A 92 -3.43 11.38 -10.15
CA VAL A 92 -1.99 11.52 -10.41
C VAL A 92 -1.42 12.76 -9.71
N ASP A 93 -2.20 13.84 -9.63
CA ASP A 93 -1.82 15.07 -8.91
C ASP A 93 -1.65 14.85 -7.40
N ILE A 94 -2.39 13.92 -6.79
CA ILE A 94 -2.18 13.58 -5.36
C ILE A 94 -1.21 12.41 -5.16
N ASN A 95 -1.08 11.52 -6.14
CA ASN A 95 -0.11 10.44 -6.15
C ASN A 95 0.44 10.14 -7.56
N PRO A 96 1.66 10.59 -7.88
CA PRO A 96 2.27 10.33 -9.19
C PRO A 96 2.62 8.86 -9.44
N ASN A 97 2.58 8.01 -8.39
CA ASN A 97 2.76 6.55 -8.49
C ASN A 97 1.48 5.83 -8.94
N SER A 98 0.33 6.53 -9.02
CA SER A 98 -0.96 5.94 -9.40
C SER A 98 -1.30 4.67 -8.60
N LYS A 99 -1.15 4.73 -7.27
CA LYS A 99 -1.57 3.65 -6.36
C LYS A 99 -2.42 4.18 -5.22
N ILE A 100 -3.43 3.41 -4.84
CA ILE A 100 -4.15 3.62 -3.58
C ILE A 100 -3.37 3.07 -2.39
N PRO A 101 -3.61 3.56 -1.17
CA PRO A 101 -4.37 4.77 -0.85
C PRO A 101 -3.59 6.05 -1.15
N ALA A 102 -4.32 7.14 -1.39
CA ALA A 102 -3.80 8.51 -1.41
C ALA A 102 -4.75 9.42 -0.62
N LEU A 103 -4.19 10.32 0.18
CA LEU A 103 -4.93 11.23 1.06
C LEU A 103 -4.58 12.68 0.74
N LEU A 104 -5.58 13.57 0.76
CA LEU A 104 -5.41 15.01 0.70
C LEU A 104 -5.95 15.63 2.00
N ASP A 105 -5.05 16.16 2.82
CA ASP A 105 -5.44 16.94 4.00
C ASP A 105 -5.71 18.39 3.59
N ARG A 106 -6.98 18.79 3.71
CA ARG A 106 -7.49 20.11 3.37
C ARG A 106 -7.55 21.08 4.56
N SER A 107 -7.19 20.62 5.76
CA SER A 107 -7.04 21.49 6.93
C SER A 107 -5.77 22.36 6.86
N THR A 108 -4.90 22.12 5.89
CA THR A 108 -3.66 22.88 5.65
C THR A 108 -3.74 23.75 4.39
N THR A 109 -2.90 24.80 4.32
CA THR A 109 -2.83 25.73 3.18
C THR A 109 -1.39 25.91 2.70
N PRO A 110 -1.04 25.49 1.46
CA PRO A 110 -1.87 24.70 0.55
C PRO A 110 -2.16 23.29 1.12
N GLY A 111 -3.20 22.63 0.59
CA GLY A 111 -3.57 21.29 1.03
C GLY A 111 -2.40 20.30 0.91
N THR A 112 -2.27 19.42 1.89
CA THR A 112 -1.17 18.47 1.99
C THR A 112 -1.55 17.13 1.40
N ARG A 113 -1.00 16.81 0.23
CA ARG A 113 -1.12 15.46 -0.34
C ARG A 113 -0.17 14.49 0.36
N VAL A 114 -0.64 13.31 0.69
CA VAL A 114 0.13 12.22 1.30
C VAL A 114 -0.23 10.91 0.59
N PHE A 115 0.76 10.21 0.06
CA PHE A 115 0.59 8.93 -0.62
C PHE A 115 1.59 7.91 -0.07
N GLU A 116 1.35 6.62 -0.33
CA GLU A 116 1.91 5.46 0.39
C GLU A 116 1.28 5.24 1.77
N SER A 117 0.72 4.05 1.99
CA SER A 117 -0.05 3.75 3.21
C SER A 117 0.76 3.98 4.49
N GLY A 118 2.05 3.60 4.54
CA GLY A 118 2.90 3.84 5.72
C GLY A 118 3.18 5.32 5.98
N ALA A 119 3.31 6.14 4.93
CA ALA A 119 3.47 7.58 5.07
C ALA A 119 2.18 8.25 5.56
N ILE A 120 1.01 7.78 5.10
CA ILE A 120 -0.29 8.25 5.60
C ILE A 120 -0.47 7.88 7.08
N LEU A 121 -0.13 6.66 7.49
CA LEU A 121 -0.18 6.25 8.90
C LEU A 121 0.70 7.14 9.78
N LEU A 122 1.96 7.38 9.37
CA LEU A 122 2.88 8.27 10.09
C LEU A 122 2.34 9.70 10.16
N TYR A 123 1.86 10.23 9.05
CA TYR A 123 1.31 11.58 8.97
C TYR A 123 0.14 11.77 9.94
N LEU A 124 -0.80 10.83 9.96
CA LEU A 124 -1.96 10.86 10.85
C LEU A 124 -1.54 10.69 12.31
N ALA A 125 -0.60 9.77 12.60
CA ALA A 125 -0.07 9.56 13.94
C ALA A 125 0.60 10.83 14.51
N GLU A 126 1.41 11.51 13.70
CA GLU A 126 2.07 12.76 14.09
C GLU A 126 1.08 13.91 14.22
N LYS A 127 0.14 14.05 13.28
CA LYS A 127 -0.88 15.11 13.29
C LYS A 127 -1.77 15.07 14.54
N PHE A 128 -2.10 13.86 15.01
CA PHE A 128 -3.03 13.65 16.12
C PHE A 128 -2.38 13.18 17.42
N ASP A 129 -1.04 13.11 17.46
CA ASP A 129 -0.25 12.65 18.62
C ASP A 129 -0.78 11.32 19.19
N ALA A 130 -0.88 10.30 18.33
CA ALA A 130 -1.46 9.00 18.66
C ALA A 130 -0.72 7.85 17.94
N PHE A 131 -0.73 6.66 18.54
CA PHE A 131 -0.24 5.39 17.96
C PHE A 131 1.25 5.34 17.56
N VAL A 132 2.05 6.34 17.95
CA VAL A 132 3.52 6.33 17.85
C VAL A 132 4.13 6.66 19.21
N PRO A 133 5.05 5.83 19.72
CA PRO A 133 5.73 6.08 20.99
C PRO A 133 6.51 7.40 21.02
N LYS A 134 6.54 8.06 22.18
CA LYS A 134 7.29 9.32 22.38
C LYS A 134 8.75 9.08 22.76
N ASP A 135 9.04 7.97 23.43
CA ASP A 135 10.42 7.59 23.74
C ASP A 135 11.20 7.35 22.43
N PRO A 136 12.37 7.99 22.24
CA PRO A 136 13.12 7.87 20.99
C PRO A 136 13.51 6.44 20.62
N SER A 137 13.83 5.59 21.60
CA SER A 137 14.24 4.21 21.37
C SER A 137 13.05 3.35 20.96
N VAL A 138 11.93 3.46 21.67
CA VAL A 138 10.70 2.71 21.33
C VAL A 138 10.12 3.19 20.00
N ARG A 139 10.21 4.49 19.70
CA ARG A 139 9.81 5.03 18.39
C ARG A 139 10.66 4.48 17.25
N ALA A 140 11.96 4.32 17.45
CA ALA A 140 12.84 3.72 16.45
C ALA A 140 12.46 2.26 16.15
N GLU A 141 12.07 1.48 17.17
CA GLU A 141 11.54 0.12 16.99
C GLU A 141 10.22 0.14 16.19
N CYS A 142 9.30 1.04 16.54
CA CYS A 142 8.03 1.21 15.81
C CYS A 142 8.25 1.52 14.33
N TYR A 143 9.17 2.43 14.02
CA TYR A 143 9.50 2.75 12.63
C TYR A 143 10.21 1.59 11.94
N SER A 144 11.01 0.80 12.65
CA SER A 144 11.65 -0.39 12.09
C SER A 144 10.61 -1.42 11.63
N TRP A 145 9.57 -1.69 12.44
CA TRP A 145 8.50 -2.60 12.08
C TRP A 145 7.59 -2.07 10.97
N LEU A 146 7.23 -0.78 11.01
CA LEU A 146 6.46 -0.15 9.94
C LEU A 146 7.20 -0.21 8.60
N MET A 147 8.50 0.11 8.58
CA MET A 147 9.31 0.04 7.37
C MET A 147 9.55 -1.40 6.92
N TRP A 148 9.71 -2.34 7.85
CA TRP A 148 9.71 -3.77 7.55
C TRP A 148 8.42 -4.19 6.84
N GLN A 149 7.26 -3.75 7.33
CA GLN A 149 5.94 -4.06 6.74
C GLN A 149 5.85 -3.49 5.31
N MET A 150 6.27 -2.24 5.11
CA MET A 150 6.26 -1.60 3.79
C MET A 150 7.23 -2.27 2.81
N GLY A 151 8.37 -2.78 3.28
CA GLY A 151 9.34 -3.52 2.47
C GLY A 151 9.00 -4.99 2.24
N SER A 152 8.23 -5.63 3.13
CA SER A 152 7.89 -7.05 3.08
C SER A 152 6.63 -7.33 2.27
N ALA A 153 5.62 -6.47 2.35
CA ALA A 153 4.34 -6.65 1.65
C ALA A 153 4.43 -6.81 0.13
N PRO A 154 5.38 -6.19 -0.61
CA PRO A 154 5.58 -6.47 -2.03
C PRO A 154 5.89 -7.94 -2.34
N TYR A 155 6.58 -8.66 -1.46
CA TYR A 155 6.81 -10.11 -1.62
C TYR A 155 5.52 -10.91 -1.42
N LEU A 156 4.69 -10.53 -0.45
CA LEU A 156 3.41 -11.18 -0.17
C LEU A 156 2.39 -10.95 -1.30
N GLY A 157 2.15 -9.71 -1.69
CA GLY A 157 1.16 -9.37 -2.70
C GLY A 157 1.67 -9.49 -4.13
N GLY A 158 2.75 -8.77 -4.45
CA GLY A 158 3.33 -8.68 -5.80
C GLY A 158 4.16 -9.90 -6.21
N GLY A 159 4.66 -10.66 -5.23
CA GLY A 159 5.29 -11.96 -5.44
C GLY A 159 4.27 -13.09 -5.30
N PHE A 160 4.10 -13.59 -4.07
CA PHE A 160 3.30 -14.78 -3.78
C PHE A 160 1.87 -14.66 -4.30
N GLY A 161 1.14 -13.61 -3.94
CA GLY A 161 -0.23 -13.38 -4.39
C GLY A 161 -0.36 -13.33 -5.90
N HIS A 162 0.56 -12.67 -6.61
CA HIS A 162 0.57 -12.62 -8.07
C HIS A 162 0.77 -14.01 -8.68
N PHE A 163 1.89 -14.68 -8.39
CA PHE A 163 2.23 -15.95 -9.02
C PHE A 163 1.31 -17.10 -8.58
N TYR A 164 0.81 -17.06 -7.34
CA TYR A 164 -0.07 -18.08 -6.81
C TYR A 164 -1.52 -17.89 -7.26
N ALA A 165 -2.06 -16.66 -7.29
CA ALA A 165 -3.49 -16.43 -7.54
C ALA A 165 -3.81 -15.80 -8.91
N TYR A 166 -2.98 -14.89 -9.43
CA TYR A 166 -3.35 -14.03 -10.56
C TYR A 166 -2.63 -14.30 -11.88
N ALA A 167 -1.44 -14.90 -11.83
CA ALA A 167 -0.70 -15.29 -13.03
C ALA A 167 -1.56 -16.27 -13.86
N PRO A 168 -1.59 -16.11 -15.20
CA PRO A 168 -2.41 -16.94 -16.08
C PRO A 168 -1.97 -18.41 -16.10
N GLU A 169 -0.70 -18.66 -15.76
CA GLU A 169 -0.10 -19.98 -15.65
C GLU A 169 0.57 -20.16 -14.28
N LYS A 170 0.71 -21.41 -13.86
CA LYS A 170 1.39 -21.76 -12.61
C LYS A 170 2.83 -22.13 -12.90
N TRP A 171 3.75 -21.25 -12.51
CA TRP A 171 5.18 -21.50 -12.61
C TRP A 171 5.73 -21.88 -11.24
N GLN A 172 6.23 -23.11 -11.14
CA GLN A 172 6.70 -23.67 -9.87
C GLN A 172 7.79 -22.79 -9.24
N TYR A 173 8.82 -22.40 -9.99
CA TYR A 173 9.96 -21.65 -9.45
C TYR A 173 9.57 -20.33 -8.75
N PRO A 174 8.83 -19.38 -9.37
CA PRO A 174 8.44 -18.17 -8.67
C PRO A 174 7.45 -18.42 -7.53
N ILE A 175 6.54 -19.40 -7.66
CA ILE A 175 5.64 -19.77 -6.56
C ILE A 175 6.45 -20.23 -5.35
N ASP A 176 7.35 -21.19 -5.53
CA ASP A 176 8.18 -21.73 -4.45
C ASP A 176 9.06 -20.64 -3.82
N ARG A 177 9.68 -19.78 -4.65
CA ARG A 177 10.49 -18.64 -4.18
C ARG A 177 9.70 -17.72 -3.25
N PHE A 178 8.52 -17.27 -3.68
CA PHE A 178 7.75 -16.29 -2.92
C PHE A 178 6.96 -16.93 -1.77
N ALA A 179 6.51 -18.17 -1.90
CA ALA A 179 5.90 -18.90 -0.79
C ALA A 179 6.89 -19.12 0.36
N MET A 180 8.14 -19.47 0.04
CA MET A 180 9.21 -19.60 1.04
C MET A 180 9.47 -18.28 1.78
N GLU A 181 9.60 -17.17 1.05
CA GLU A 181 9.81 -15.85 1.66
C GLU A 181 8.61 -15.41 2.50
N VAL A 182 7.37 -15.62 2.04
CA VAL A 182 6.17 -15.28 2.82
C VAL A 182 6.09 -16.12 4.09
N LYS A 183 6.41 -17.42 4.04
CA LYS A 183 6.47 -18.25 5.25
C LYS A 183 7.55 -17.75 6.21
N ARG A 184 8.70 -17.29 5.70
CA ARG A 184 9.74 -16.67 6.53
C ARG A 184 9.26 -15.36 7.18
N GLN A 185 8.52 -14.52 6.45
CA GLN A 185 7.92 -13.29 7.01
C GLN A 185 6.92 -13.60 8.12
N LEU A 186 6.08 -14.62 7.92
CA LEU A 186 5.17 -15.11 8.95
C LEU A 186 5.92 -15.66 10.17
N ASP A 187 7.00 -16.41 9.97
CA ASP A 187 7.85 -16.94 11.06
C ASP A 187 8.56 -15.82 11.86
N VAL A 188 8.95 -14.71 11.19
CA VAL A 188 9.46 -13.52 11.89
C VAL A 188 8.38 -12.93 12.80
N LEU A 189 7.17 -12.73 12.28
CA LEU A 189 6.06 -12.19 13.08
C LEU A 189 5.69 -13.13 14.23
N ASP A 190 5.58 -14.43 13.99
CA ASP A 190 5.23 -15.45 14.98
C ASP A 190 6.23 -15.46 16.14
N LYS A 191 7.53 -15.49 15.85
CA LYS A 191 8.58 -15.46 16.89
C LYS A 191 8.60 -14.15 17.68
N THR A 192 8.35 -13.01 17.02
CA THR A 192 8.27 -11.73 17.72
C THR A 192 7.05 -11.68 18.65
N LEU A 193 5.89 -12.14 18.17
CA LEU A 193 4.63 -12.13 18.93
C LEU A 193 4.54 -13.25 19.98
N ALA A 194 5.41 -14.25 19.93
CA ALA A 194 5.56 -15.22 21.01
C ALA A 194 6.13 -14.59 22.29
N GLU A 195 6.85 -13.47 22.17
CA GLU A 195 7.54 -12.79 23.28
C GLU A 195 6.91 -11.44 23.64
N ARG A 196 5.98 -10.92 22.83
CA ARG A 196 5.41 -9.57 22.96
C ARG A 196 3.92 -9.56 22.59
N THR A 197 3.14 -8.70 23.24
CA THR A 197 1.70 -8.55 22.95
C THR A 197 1.47 -7.95 21.55
N TYR A 198 2.26 -6.94 21.19
CA TYR A 198 2.31 -6.30 19.87
C TYR A 198 3.75 -6.22 19.37
N LEU A 199 3.96 -5.85 18.11
CA LEU A 199 5.30 -5.78 17.51
C LEU A 199 6.25 -4.84 18.27
N CYS A 200 5.71 -3.75 18.81
CA CYS A 200 6.46 -2.70 19.50
C CYS A 200 6.45 -2.83 21.04
N GLY A 201 6.02 -3.97 21.59
CA GLY A 201 5.90 -4.18 23.04
C GLY A 201 4.45 -4.41 23.45
N ASP A 202 3.97 -3.67 24.45
CA ASP A 202 2.64 -3.88 25.06
C ASP A 202 1.55 -2.98 24.49
N ASP A 203 1.93 -1.90 23.80
CA ASP A 203 1.00 -0.93 23.23
C ASP A 203 0.77 -1.17 21.74
N TYR A 204 -0.47 -0.96 21.29
CA TYR A 204 -0.83 -0.94 19.87
C TYR A 204 -0.26 0.33 19.20
N THR A 205 0.35 0.14 18.03
CA THR A 205 0.97 1.21 17.24
C THR A 205 0.58 1.08 15.77
N ILE A 206 1.02 2.03 14.94
CA ILE A 206 0.83 1.98 13.48
C ILE A 206 1.65 0.88 12.75
N ALA A 207 2.51 0.13 13.46
CA ALA A 207 3.46 -0.82 12.87
C ALA A 207 2.90 -2.23 12.65
#